data_AF-A0A7C7JFS9-F1
#
_entry.id   AF-A0A7C7JFS9-F1
#
_cell.length_a   1.000
_cell.length_b   1.000
_cell.length_c   1.000
_cell.angle_alpha   90.00
_cell.angle_beta   90.00
_cell.angle_gamma   90.00
#
_symmetry.space_group_name_H-M   'P 1'
#
loop_
_entity.id
_entity.type
_entity.pdbx_description
1 polymer ?
#
loop_
_entity_poly.entity_id
_entity_poly.type
_entity_poly.pdbx_seq_one_letter_code
_entity_poly.pdbx_strand_id
1 'polypeptide(L)'
;MCVIIIKQKTNLIPSEVLENSARINPHGLGITFLDTFETTYHKSTEFELLLTERPFIAHFRYATVGKVGLSNTHPFVCGKASHELLMQNGTIKGLGTKAKCDSKVLAESLGDVPREDWKDELAKYESRFVSINTKARTFQIYNRELYIKKDGVWYSKANVFQNNVVAVYGTLKRGHSNSQHYLRSSRFVGSGVTQDKYPLVISGLPYLLSNKGIGHNVEVDVFRVDDNVFTSLDQLEGHPIWYRREETPIKMDDGSVVNAWVYFNDTERVKTGSEKHHKTYPVKAKKQVYISGQSKPFAFRSHEPQPIKTLWDDYEFEVDSPELEPNDSPFCVDCYNDLVKEEFPGGTYTCIGCGGEFTDEEVLKFNF
;
A
#
# COMPACT_ATOMS: atom_id res chain seq x y z
N MET A 1 -3.38 5.35 -4.37
CA MET A 1 -4.59 4.63 -3.90
C MET A 1 -4.27 4.04 -2.56
N CYS A 2 -5.21 4.19 -1.62
CA CYS A 2 -5.15 3.87 -0.20
C CYS A 2 -4.82 2.38 0.10
N VAL A 3 -4.70 2.04 1.38
CA VAL A 3 -4.73 0.66 1.85
C VAL A 3 -5.55 0.53 3.13
N ILE A 4 -6.39 -0.49 3.20
CA ILE A 4 -7.12 -0.95 4.38
C ILE A 4 -6.40 -2.21 4.88
N ILE A 5 -6.17 -2.28 6.19
CA ILE A 5 -5.59 -3.43 6.90
C ILE A 5 -6.58 -3.86 7.98
N ILE A 6 -7.00 -5.13 7.97
CA ILE A 6 -7.95 -5.69 8.94
C ILE A 6 -7.25 -6.82 9.70
N LYS A 7 -6.95 -6.55 10.96
CA LYS A 7 -6.23 -7.45 11.87
C LYS A 7 -7.17 -7.87 13.00
N GLN A 8 -7.63 -9.11 12.98
CA GLN A 8 -8.60 -9.63 13.96
C GLN A 8 -7.95 -10.45 15.08
N LYS A 9 -6.74 -10.95 14.84
CA LYS A 9 -5.99 -11.81 15.78
C LYS A 9 -4.85 -11.04 16.45
N THR A 10 -4.32 -11.61 17.52
CA THR A 10 -3.17 -11.08 18.27
C THR A 10 -1.85 -11.11 17.50
N ASN A 11 -1.84 -11.72 16.30
CA ASN A 11 -0.67 -11.72 15.41
C ASN A 11 -0.13 -10.30 15.20
N LEU A 12 1.20 -10.17 15.27
CA LEU A 12 1.90 -8.94 14.92
C LEU A 12 2.05 -8.84 13.41
N ILE A 13 1.76 -7.66 12.87
CA ILE A 13 2.06 -7.34 11.48
C ILE A 13 3.55 -6.96 11.40
N PRO A 14 4.33 -7.48 10.44
CA PRO A 14 5.72 -7.07 10.26
C PRO A 14 5.82 -5.55 10.10
N SER A 15 6.74 -4.92 10.83
CA SER A 15 6.89 -3.46 10.84
C SER A 15 7.14 -2.87 9.45
N GLU A 16 7.87 -3.58 8.59
CA GLU A 16 8.12 -3.15 7.20
C GLU A 16 6.82 -3.02 6.38
N VAL A 17 5.80 -3.84 6.64
CA VAL A 17 4.50 -3.74 5.95
C VAL A 17 3.78 -2.45 6.36
N LEU A 18 3.83 -2.08 7.64
CA LEU A 18 3.23 -0.85 8.16
C LEU A 18 4.01 0.39 7.69
N GLU A 19 5.34 0.34 7.74
CA GLU A 19 6.23 1.39 7.22
C GLU A 19 5.97 1.63 5.72
N ASN A 20 5.87 0.56 4.93
CA ASN A 20 5.52 0.65 3.51
C ASN A 20 4.11 1.22 3.31
N SER A 21 3.13 0.81 4.13
CA SER A 21 1.76 1.32 4.08
C SER A 21 1.74 2.83 4.28
N ALA A 22 2.43 3.33 5.31
CA ALA A 22 2.59 4.74 5.62
C ALA A 22 3.29 5.52 4.49
N ARG A 23 4.44 5.01 4.02
CA ARG A 23 5.24 5.66 2.96
C ARG A 23 4.49 5.78 1.65
N ILE A 24 3.76 4.74 1.26
CA ILE A 24 2.97 4.70 0.03
C ILE A 24 1.72 5.59 0.16
N ASN A 25 1.18 5.74 1.37
CA ASN A 25 -0.09 6.40 1.65
C ASN A 25 0.07 7.45 2.77
N PRO A 26 0.73 8.60 2.49
CA PRO A 26 1.19 9.52 3.52
C PRO A 26 0.12 10.54 3.98
N HIS A 27 -1.11 10.46 3.48
CA HIS A 27 -2.09 11.56 3.58
C HIS A 27 -3.08 11.43 4.76
N GLY A 28 -2.92 10.44 5.64
CA GLY A 28 -3.74 10.23 6.84
C GLY A 28 -3.85 8.76 7.22
N LEU A 29 -4.08 8.50 8.51
CA LEU A 29 -4.31 7.19 9.08
C LEU A 29 -5.57 7.23 9.95
N GLY A 30 -6.56 6.40 9.65
CA GLY A 30 -7.67 6.15 10.56
C GLY A 30 -7.59 4.74 11.13
N ILE A 31 -7.92 4.60 12.40
CA ILE A 31 -7.84 3.32 13.11
C ILE A 31 -9.13 3.13 13.88
N THR A 32 -9.81 2.00 13.65
CA THR A 32 -10.87 1.53 14.54
C THR A 32 -10.38 0.28 15.25
N PHE A 33 -10.26 0.34 16.57
CA PHE A 33 -9.88 -0.83 17.37
C PHE A 33 -11.11 -1.73 17.55
N LEU A 34 -10.96 -3.03 17.31
CA LEU A 34 -12.08 -3.98 17.29
C LEU A 34 -12.43 -4.53 18.68
N ASP A 35 -11.63 -4.25 19.70
CA ASP A 35 -11.93 -4.56 21.09
C ASP A 35 -12.84 -3.49 21.74
N THR A 36 -12.66 -2.21 21.39
CA THR A 36 -13.45 -1.10 21.93
C THR A 36 -14.45 -0.50 20.94
N PHE A 37 -14.28 -0.74 19.63
CA PHE A 37 -14.97 -0.06 18.53
C PHE A 37 -14.76 1.46 18.50
N GLU A 38 -13.73 1.94 19.21
CA GLU A 38 -13.32 3.34 19.17
C GLU A 38 -12.54 3.64 17.89
N THR A 39 -12.82 4.80 17.29
CA THR A 39 -12.14 5.26 16.07
C THR A 39 -11.30 6.48 16.37
N THR A 40 -10.03 6.43 15.96
CA THR A 40 -9.05 7.53 16.11
C THR A 40 -8.40 7.85 14.77
N TYR A 41 -7.85 9.06 14.65
CA TYR A 41 -7.25 9.56 13.41
C TYR A 41 -5.88 10.18 13.68
N HIS A 42 -4.91 9.85 12.83
CA HIS A 42 -3.48 10.09 13.04
C HIS A 42 -2.78 10.42 11.73
N LYS A 43 -1.54 10.91 11.79
CA LYS A 43 -0.68 11.00 10.60
C LYS A 43 -0.28 9.60 10.19
N SER A 44 -0.11 9.38 8.88
CA SER A 44 0.44 8.11 8.39
C SER A 44 1.83 7.81 8.97
N THR A 45 2.58 8.83 9.38
CA THR A 45 3.89 8.68 10.03
C THR A 45 3.82 8.11 11.44
N GLU A 46 2.63 8.02 12.04
CA GLU A 46 2.39 7.44 13.38
C GLU A 46 1.94 5.97 13.27
N PHE A 47 2.48 5.25 12.27
CA PHE A 47 2.08 3.86 11.98
C PHE A 47 2.48 2.88 13.09
N GLU A 48 3.40 3.27 13.96
CA GLU A 48 3.86 2.48 15.10
C GLU A 48 2.72 2.17 16.08
N LEU A 49 1.63 2.95 16.09
CA LEU A 49 0.40 2.64 16.82
C LEU A 49 -0.21 1.29 16.42
N LEU A 50 0.08 0.81 15.22
CA LEU A 50 -0.38 -0.48 14.70
C LEU A 50 0.59 -1.63 15.01
N LEU A 51 1.75 -1.36 15.62
CA LEU A 51 2.64 -2.38 16.19
C LEU A 51 2.11 -2.84 17.55
N THR A 52 0.92 -3.43 17.52
CA THR A 52 0.15 -3.82 18.68
C THR A 52 -0.44 -5.21 18.49
N GLU A 53 -0.71 -5.90 19.58
CA GLU A 53 -1.49 -7.14 19.57
C GLU A 53 -2.99 -6.89 19.42
N ARG A 54 -3.48 -5.70 19.78
CA ARG A 54 -4.91 -5.34 19.70
C ARG A 54 -5.47 -5.53 18.30
N PRO A 55 -6.70 -6.06 18.14
CA PRO A 55 -7.34 -6.17 16.84
C PRO A 55 -7.80 -4.78 16.35
N PHE A 56 -7.66 -4.52 15.06
CA PHE A 56 -8.01 -3.23 14.46
C PHE A 56 -8.40 -3.33 12.98
N ILE A 57 -9.08 -2.30 12.51
CA ILE A 57 -9.21 -1.93 11.10
C ILE A 57 -8.50 -0.60 10.91
N ALA A 58 -7.47 -0.56 10.07
CA ALA A 58 -6.71 0.64 9.78
C ALA A 58 -6.86 1.03 8.30
N HIS A 59 -6.95 2.32 8.03
CA HIS A 59 -6.93 2.88 6.68
C HIS A 59 -5.82 3.91 6.55
N PHE A 60 -4.84 3.60 5.70
CA PHE A 60 -3.87 4.60 5.27
C PHE A 60 -4.35 5.27 3.98
N ARG A 61 -4.48 6.59 4.04
CA ARG A 61 -5.01 7.39 2.95
C ARG A 61 -3.93 7.82 1.97
N TYR A 62 -4.27 7.71 0.69
CA TYR A 62 -3.61 8.42 -0.40
C TYR A 62 -4.64 9.26 -1.16
N ALA A 63 -4.69 10.56 -0.89
CA ALA A 63 -5.52 11.51 -1.62
C ALA A 63 -5.23 11.54 -3.14
N THR A 64 -6.07 10.88 -3.94
CA THR A 64 -6.22 11.11 -5.39
C THR A 64 -7.28 12.16 -5.69
N VAL A 65 -8.32 12.22 -4.84
CA VAL A 65 -9.46 13.15 -4.89
C VAL A 65 -9.71 13.72 -3.49
N GLY A 66 -10.09 15.00 -3.42
CA GLY A 66 -10.31 15.73 -2.17
C GLY A 66 -9.02 16.20 -1.49
N LYS A 67 -9.12 17.22 -0.63
CA LYS A 67 -7.96 17.79 0.08
C LYS A 67 -7.32 16.79 1.04
N VAL A 68 -6.02 16.92 1.28
CA VAL A 68 -5.33 16.23 2.39
C VAL A 68 -5.78 16.86 3.71
N GLY A 69 -6.10 16.03 4.70
CA GLY A 69 -6.59 16.46 6.01
C GLY A 69 -7.57 15.49 6.66
N LEU A 70 -7.81 15.70 7.96
CA LEU A 70 -8.64 14.85 8.82
C LEU A 70 -10.05 14.62 8.25
N SER A 71 -10.71 15.67 7.77
CA SER A 71 -12.09 15.62 7.26
C SER A 71 -12.30 14.75 6.02
N ASN A 72 -11.21 14.31 5.38
CA ASN A 72 -11.20 13.39 4.26
C ASN A 72 -10.39 12.11 4.58
N THR A 73 -10.08 11.82 5.84
CA THR A 73 -9.44 10.57 6.26
C THR A 73 -10.54 9.59 6.70
N HIS A 74 -10.43 8.34 6.24
CA HIS A 74 -11.37 7.30 6.64
C HIS A 74 -11.19 6.94 8.12
N PRO A 75 -12.20 6.34 8.76
CA PRO A 75 -13.52 6.01 8.21
C PRO A 75 -14.44 7.23 8.07
N PHE A 76 -15.50 7.10 7.27
CA PHE A 76 -16.54 8.12 7.13
C PHE A 76 -17.87 7.65 7.67
N VAL A 77 -18.59 8.54 8.35
CA VAL A 77 -19.96 8.31 8.80
C VAL A 77 -20.89 8.12 7.60
N CYS A 78 -21.79 7.14 7.69
CA CYS A 78 -22.79 6.87 6.67
C CYS A 78 -24.08 7.65 6.93
N GLY A 79 -24.37 8.62 6.07
CA GLY A 79 -25.47 9.58 6.23
C GLY A 79 -25.46 10.28 7.60
N LYS A 80 -26.60 10.20 8.31
CA LYS A 80 -26.78 10.78 9.66
C LYS A 80 -26.52 9.78 10.79
N ALA A 81 -26.28 8.50 10.47
CA ALA A 81 -26.10 7.46 11.46
C ALA A 81 -24.66 7.47 11.96
N SER A 82 -24.40 8.20 13.05
CA SER A 82 -23.04 8.36 13.63
C SER A 82 -22.33 7.06 14.00
N HIS A 83 -23.08 5.96 14.16
CA HIS A 83 -22.56 4.65 14.50
C HIS A 83 -22.21 3.77 13.30
N GLU A 84 -22.59 4.16 12.07
CA GLU A 84 -22.26 3.44 10.84
C GLU A 84 -21.11 4.13 10.12
N LEU A 85 -20.00 3.42 10.00
CA LEU A 85 -18.75 3.92 9.44
C LEU A 85 -18.37 3.12 8.20
N LEU A 86 -17.79 3.76 7.18
CA LEU A 86 -17.30 3.13 5.96
C LEU A 86 -15.83 3.48 5.73
N MET A 87 -15.03 2.48 5.37
CA MET A 87 -13.72 2.67 4.75
C MET A 87 -13.73 2.13 3.34
N GLN A 88 -13.07 2.85 2.42
CA GLN A 88 -12.92 2.43 1.04
C GLN A 88 -11.46 2.46 0.57
N ASN A 89 -11.08 1.45 -0.20
CA ASN A 89 -9.94 1.53 -1.11
C ASN A 89 -10.37 1.28 -2.57
N GLY A 90 -10.28 2.33 -3.38
CA GLY A 90 -10.56 2.32 -4.81
C GLY A 90 -10.82 3.74 -5.31
N THR A 91 -11.32 3.86 -6.53
CA THR A 91 -11.84 5.13 -7.05
C THR A 91 -13.13 4.85 -7.79
N ILE A 92 -14.18 5.59 -7.45
CA ILE A 92 -15.49 5.46 -8.09
C ILE A 92 -15.63 6.54 -9.15
N LYS A 93 -15.69 6.13 -10.41
CA LYS A 93 -15.83 7.07 -11.53
C LYS A 93 -17.14 7.83 -11.41
N GLY A 94 -17.08 9.16 -11.57
CA GLY A 94 -18.25 10.03 -11.56
C GLY A 94 -18.72 10.49 -10.17
N LEU A 95 -18.04 10.08 -9.09
CA LEU A 95 -18.32 10.52 -7.72
C LEU A 95 -17.17 11.37 -7.15
N GLY A 96 -17.49 12.30 -6.23
CA GLY A 96 -16.52 13.21 -5.59
C GLY A 96 -16.35 14.59 -6.26
N THR A 97 -15.67 15.51 -5.57
CA THR A 97 -15.34 16.87 -6.05
C THR A 97 -13.89 17.25 -5.71
N LYS A 98 -13.40 18.42 -6.17
CA LYS A 98 -12.07 18.92 -5.76
C LYS A 98 -11.93 19.10 -4.23
N ALA A 99 -13.04 19.31 -3.52
CA ALA A 99 -13.04 19.50 -2.07
C ALA A 99 -13.22 18.18 -1.30
N LYS A 100 -13.99 17.24 -1.85
CA LYS A 100 -14.51 16.06 -1.15
C LYS A 100 -14.20 14.78 -1.92
N CYS A 101 -13.65 13.77 -1.24
CA CYS A 101 -13.37 12.50 -1.88
C CYS A 101 -14.67 11.74 -2.25
N ASP A 102 -14.56 10.91 -3.28
CA ASP A 102 -15.61 10.02 -3.78
C ASP A 102 -16.16 9.10 -2.68
N SER A 103 -15.27 8.54 -1.86
CA SER A 103 -15.64 7.67 -0.74
C SER A 103 -16.54 8.35 0.29
N LYS A 104 -16.34 9.65 0.55
CA LYS A 104 -17.18 10.40 1.48
C LYS A 104 -18.57 10.69 0.90
N VAL A 105 -18.65 10.93 -0.41
CA VAL A 105 -19.95 11.09 -1.08
C VAL A 105 -20.73 9.77 -1.05
N LEU A 106 -20.05 8.65 -1.32
CA LEU A 106 -20.66 7.32 -1.24
C LEU A 106 -21.16 7.02 0.19
N ALA A 107 -20.34 7.24 1.21
CA ALA A 107 -20.73 7.00 2.60
C ALA A 107 -21.99 7.78 2.97
N GLU A 108 -22.08 9.06 2.59
CA GLU A 108 -23.29 9.85 2.83
C GLU A 108 -24.53 9.27 2.13
N SER A 109 -24.40 8.85 0.87
CA SER A 109 -25.52 8.26 0.13
C SER A 109 -25.96 6.89 0.67
N LEU A 110 -25.05 6.09 1.22
CA LEU A 110 -25.39 4.81 1.85
C LEU A 110 -26.29 4.97 3.07
N GLY A 111 -26.25 6.14 3.73
CA GLY A 111 -27.15 6.39 4.86
C GLY A 111 -28.63 6.50 4.49
N ASP A 112 -28.94 6.67 3.21
CA ASP A 112 -30.32 6.64 2.68
C ASP A 112 -30.70 5.24 2.14
N VAL A 113 -29.78 4.28 2.14
CA VAL A 113 -29.98 2.91 1.67
C VAL A 113 -30.21 1.98 2.86
N PRO A 114 -31.24 1.11 2.83
CA PRO A 114 -31.44 0.07 3.84
C PRO A 114 -30.18 -0.78 4.04
N ARG A 115 -29.84 -1.10 5.29
CA ARG A 115 -28.55 -1.71 5.65
C ARG A 115 -28.35 -3.07 4.99
N GLU A 116 -29.44 -3.82 4.79
CA GLU A 116 -29.50 -5.10 4.08
C GLU A 116 -29.08 -5.00 2.60
N ASP A 117 -29.34 -3.87 1.95
CA ASP A 117 -29.06 -3.66 0.52
C ASP A 117 -27.64 -3.17 0.24
N TRP A 118 -26.88 -2.81 1.29
CA TRP A 118 -25.52 -2.27 1.15
C TRP A 118 -24.59 -3.22 0.39
N LYS A 119 -24.77 -4.53 0.54
CA LYS A 119 -23.96 -5.53 -0.17
C LYS A 119 -24.12 -5.37 -1.69
N ASP A 120 -25.36 -5.25 -2.15
CA ASP A 120 -25.68 -5.14 -3.57
C ASP A 120 -25.31 -3.76 -4.13
N GLU A 121 -25.44 -2.70 -3.33
CA GLU A 121 -24.97 -1.37 -3.71
C GLU A 121 -23.44 -1.30 -3.88
N LEU A 122 -22.69 -1.86 -2.94
CA LEU A 122 -21.23 -1.81 -2.95
C LEU A 122 -20.61 -2.77 -3.98
N ALA A 123 -21.29 -3.87 -4.32
CA ALA A 123 -20.87 -4.81 -5.36
C ALA A 123 -20.82 -4.20 -6.76
N LYS A 124 -21.48 -3.05 -6.98
CA LYS A 124 -21.45 -2.31 -8.26
C LYS A 124 -20.09 -1.70 -8.58
N TYR A 125 -19.17 -1.64 -7.62
CA TYR A 125 -17.88 -0.99 -7.75
C TYR A 125 -16.74 -2.00 -7.60
N GLU A 126 -15.72 -1.91 -8.46
CA GLU A 126 -14.44 -2.62 -8.29
C GLU A 126 -13.56 -1.96 -7.20
N SER A 127 -14.18 -1.70 -6.05
CA SER A 127 -13.57 -1.09 -4.88
C SER A 127 -13.69 -2.03 -3.69
N ARG A 128 -12.79 -1.87 -2.75
CA ARG A 128 -12.75 -2.65 -1.52
C ARG A 128 -13.36 -1.83 -0.41
N PHE A 129 -14.31 -2.40 0.31
CA PHE A 129 -15.00 -1.69 1.37
C PHE A 129 -14.97 -2.49 2.67
N VAL A 130 -15.02 -1.77 3.77
CA VAL A 130 -15.37 -2.33 5.08
C VAL A 130 -16.29 -1.34 5.79
N SER A 131 -17.42 -1.83 6.29
CA SER A 131 -18.29 -1.05 7.16
C SER A 131 -18.07 -1.46 8.61
N ILE A 132 -18.27 -0.53 9.54
CA ILE A 132 -18.12 -0.74 10.98
C ILE A 132 -19.34 -0.14 11.67
N ASN A 133 -20.03 -0.94 12.47
CA ASN A 133 -21.12 -0.50 13.32
C ASN A 133 -20.63 -0.42 14.76
N THR A 134 -20.44 0.80 15.28
CA THR A 134 -19.89 1.01 16.62
C THR A 134 -20.87 0.69 17.76
N LYS A 135 -22.18 0.73 17.46
CA LYS A 135 -23.24 0.41 18.43
C LYS A 135 -23.42 -1.08 18.62
N ALA A 136 -23.53 -1.82 17.52
CA ALA A 136 -23.62 -3.28 17.51
C ALA A 136 -22.27 -3.95 17.73
N ARG A 137 -21.16 -3.20 17.66
CA ARG A 137 -19.79 -3.70 17.75
C ARG A 137 -19.52 -4.80 16.71
N THR A 138 -19.86 -4.50 15.46
CA THR A 138 -19.64 -5.42 14.32
C THR A 138 -18.98 -4.71 13.13
N PHE A 139 -18.41 -5.46 12.20
CA PHE A 139 -17.91 -4.93 10.93
C PHE A 139 -18.22 -5.90 9.78
N GLN A 140 -18.21 -5.41 8.55
CA GLN A 140 -18.48 -6.23 7.36
C GLN A 140 -17.52 -5.88 6.23
N ILE A 141 -16.86 -6.89 5.67
CA ILE A 141 -15.99 -6.75 4.50
C ILE A 141 -16.81 -7.01 3.24
N TYR A 142 -16.79 -6.07 2.30
CA TYR A 142 -17.45 -6.22 0.99
C TYR A 142 -16.42 -6.41 -0.11
N ASN A 143 -16.82 -7.08 -1.19
CA ASN A 143 -15.96 -7.40 -2.33
C ASN A 143 -14.68 -8.11 -1.87
N ARG A 144 -14.88 -9.14 -1.02
CA ARG A 144 -13.81 -9.87 -0.30
C ARG A 144 -12.81 -10.51 -1.26
N GLU A 145 -13.28 -10.91 -2.44
CA GLU A 145 -12.48 -11.45 -3.54
C GLU A 145 -11.41 -10.47 -4.07
N LEU A 146 -11.59 -9.16 -3.85
CA LEU A 146 -10.60 -8.16 -4.22
C LEU A 146 -9.49 -8.01 -3.18
N TYR A 147 -9.69 -8.49 -1.95
CA TYR A 147 -8.69 -8.40 -0.87
C TYR A 147 -7.65 -9.52 -0.93
N ILE A 148 -6.55 -9.31 -0.23
CA ILE A 148 -5.48 -10.29 -0.04
C ILE A 148 -5.48 -10.69 1.43
N LYS A 149 -5.58 -11.98 1.72
CA LYS A 149 -5.41 -12.52 3.08
C LYS A 149 -4.00 -13.07 3.22
N LYS A 150 -3.22 -12.54 4.16
CA LYS A 150 -1.86 -13.01 4.45
C LYS A 150 -1.68 -13.10 5.97
N ASP A 151 -1.23 -14.25 6.46
CA ASP A 151 -0.98 -14.51 7.89
C ASP A 151 -2.19 -14.19 8.82
N GLY A 152 -3.40 -14.41 8.28
CA GLY A 152 -4.66 -14.12 8.98
C GLY A 152 -5.14 -12.67 8.95
N VAL A 153 -4.40 -11.77 8.28
CA VAL A 153 -4.71 -10.35 8.14
C VAL A 153 -5.19 -10.04 6.72
N TRP A 154 -6.22 -9.21 6.58
CA TRP A 154 -6.71 -8.78 5.27
C TRP A 154 -6.08 -7.46 4.87
N TYR A 155 -5.69 -7.36 3.61
CA TYR A 155 -5.09 -6.18 3.00
C TYR A 155 -5.84 -5.84 1.73
N SER A 156 -6.18 -4.56 1.57
CA SER A 156 -6.85 -4.11 0.36
C SER A 156 -5.89 -3.88 -0.81
N LYS A 157 -4.59 -4.13 -0.65
CA LYS A 157 -3.57 -3.93 -1.70
C LYS A 157 -2.29 -4.70 -1.43
N ALA A 158 -1.68 -5.28 -2.48
CA ALA A 158 -0.46 -6.08 -2.38
C ALA A 158 0.83 -5.24 -2.27
N ASN A 159 0.81 -3.99 -2.73
CA ASN A 159 2.03 -3.19 -2.94
C ASN A 159 2.76 -2.78 -1.64
N VAL A 160 2.18 -3.10 -0.49
CA VAL A 160 2.80 -2.96 0.83
C VAL A 160 3.80 -4.10 1.13
N PHE A 161 3.73 -5.20 0.37
CA PHE A 161 4.65 -6.33 0.45
C PHE A 161 5.80 -6.17 -0.54
N GLN A 162 6.85 -5.43 -0.16
CA GLN A 162 7.99 -5.15 -1.04
C GLN A 162 9.13 -6.16 -0.86
N ASN A 163 8.81 -7.44 -1.09
CA ASN A 163 9.70 -8.56 -0.74
C ASN A 163 10.88 -8.73 -1.71
N ASN A 164 10.76 -8.24 -2.94
CA ASN A 164 11.77 -8.47 -3.98
C ASN A 164 12.82 -7.36 -3.95
N VAL A 165 14.10 -7.73 -3.85
CA VAL A 165 15.22 -6.80 -3.93
C VAL A 165 15.77 -6.81 -5.36
N VAL A 166 15.78 -5.66 -6.02
CA VAL A 166 16.23 -5.50 -7.41
C VAL A 166 17.35 -4.46 -7.45
N ALA A 167 18.42 -4.79 -8.18
CA ALA A 167 19.55 -3.89 -8.40
C ALA A 167 19.59 -3.46 -9.87
N VAL A 168 19.50 -2.15 -10.09
CA VAL A 168 19.43 -1.55 -11.43
C VAL A 168 20.70 -0.75 -11.74
N TYR A 169 21.30 -0.98 -12.92
CA TYR A 169 22.56 -0.37 -13.34
C TYR A 169 22.41 0.60 -14.53
N GLY A 170 21.22 0.66 -15.14
CA GLY A 170 21.00 1.33 -16.42
C GLY A 170 19.91 2.41 -16.38
N THR A 171 18.99 2.36 -17.34
CA THR A 171 17.91 3.36 -17.49
C THR A 171 16.89 3.39 -16.35
N LEU A 172 16.93 2.38 -15.47
CA LEU A 172 16.11 2.31 -14.26
C LEU A 172 16.77 2.95 -13.02
N LYS A 173 18.04 3.37 -13.11
CA LYS A 173 18.72 4.12 -12.04
C LYS A 173 17.99 5.43 -11.71
N ARG A 174 18.13 5.91 -10.48
CA ARG A 174 17.52 7.17 -10.04
C ARG A 174 17.98 8.32 -10.96
N GLY A 175 17.04 9.18 -11.32
CA GLY A 175 17.28 10.31 -12.23
C GLY A 175 16.98 10.02 -13.71
N HIS A 176 16.71 8.76 -14.07
CA HIS A 176 16.26 8.38 -15.41
C HIS A 176 14.72 8.27 -15.49
N SER A 177 14.17 8.38 -16.71
CA SER A 177 12.73 8.35 -16.97
C SER A 177 12.07 7.02 -16.57
N ASN A 178 12.73 5.88 -16.82
CA ASN A 178 12.14 4.57 -16.52
C ASN A 178 12.04 4.34 -15.01
N SER A 179 12.98 4.87 -14.22
CA SER A 179 12.88 4.86 -12.76
C SER A 179 11.59 5.55 -12.27
N GLN A 180 11.26 6.71 -12.84
CA GLN A 180 10.03 7.44 -12.47
C GLN A 180 8.75 6.72 -12.89
N HIS A 181 8.80 5.89 -13.94
CA HIS A 181 7.64 5.17 -14.43
C HIS A 181 7.39 3.87 -13.66
N TYR A 182 8.44 3.08 -13.42
CA TYR A 182 8.32 1.73 -12.87
C TYR A 182 8.61 1.63 -11.37
N LEU A 183 9.49 2.48 -10.82
CA LEU A 183 10.01 2.36 -9.44
C LEU A 183 9.52 3.46 -8.49
N ARG A 184 8.57 4.31 -8.91
CA ARG A 184 8.10 5.46 -8.12
C ARG A 184 7.54 5.07 -6.75
N SER A 185 6.81 3.96 -6.66
CA SER A 185 6.22 3.46 -5.42
C SER A 185 7.12 2.49 -4.67
N SER A 186 8.26 2.11 -5.24
CA SER A 186 9.22 1.18 -4.65
C SER A 186 10.05 1.87 -3.57
N ARG A 187 10.51 1.10 -2.59
CA ARG A 187 11.40 1.59 -1.52
C ARG A 187 12.84 1.58 -2.04
N PHE A 188 13.46 2.75 -2.12
CA PHE A 188 14.88 2.84 -2.39
C PHE A 188 15.65 2.39 -1.14
N VAL A 189 16.53 1.40 -1.29
CA VAL A 189 17.35 0.85 -0.20
C VAL A 189 18.66 1.63 -0.10
N GLY A 190 19.31 1.88 -1.24
CA GLY A 190 20.60 2.57 -1.30
C GLY A 190 21.30 2.35 -2.64
N SER A 191 22.46 2.98 -2.80
CA SER A 191 23.36 2.73 -3.91
C SER A 191 24.48 1.78 -3.48
N GLY A 192 25.12 1.16 -4.45
CA GLY A 192 26.23 0.23 -4.22
C GLY A 192 26.91 -0.20 -5.51
N VAL A 193 27.71 -1.26 -5.41
CA VAL A 193 28.38 -1.88 -6.55
C VAL A 193 28.20 -3.39 -6.54
N THR A 194 28.20 -4.02 -7.72
CA THR A 194 28.27 -5.49 -7.79
C THR A 194 29.52 -6.00 -7.06
N GLN A 195 29.40 -7.04 -6.26
CA GLN A 195 30.54 -7.61 -5.53
C GLN A 195 31.58 -8.20 -6.50
N ASP A 196 31.10 -8.90 -7.53
CA ASP A 196 31.92 -9.39 -8.63
C ASP A 196 32.05 -8.32 -9.74
N LYS A 197 33.08 -8.46 -10.57
CA LYS A 197 33.25 -7.65 -11.77
C LYS A 197 32.40 -8.19 -12.90
N TYR A 198 31.73 -7.31 -13.63
CA TYR A 198 30.96 -7.64 -14.81
C TYR A 198 31.26 -6.67 -15.97
N PRO A 199 31.21 -7.13 -17.23
CA PRO A 199 31.26 -6.27 -18.39
C PRO A 199 29.95 -5.51 -18.53
N LEU A 200 29.99 -4.19 -18.31
CA LEU A 200 28.90 -3.29 -18.70
C LEU A 200 29.27 -2.62 -20.02
N VAL A 201 28.48 -2.88 -21.05
CA VAL A 201 28.65 -2.34 -22.39
C VAL A 201 27.56 -1.31 -22.66
N ILE A 202 27.90 -0.21 -23.32
CA ILE A 202 26.93 0.84 -23.68
C ILE A 202 26.88 0.99 -25.20
N SER A 203 25.83 0.44 -25.82
CA SER A 203 25.58 0.52 -27.26
C SER A 203 24.15 1.04 -27.49
N GLY A 204 23.98 2.36 -27.33
CA GLY A 204 22.67 3.03 -27.26
C GLY A 204 21.96 2.81 -25.91
N LEU A 205 21.86 1.57 -25.46
CA LEU A 205 21.36 1.13 -24.15
C LEU A 205 22.48 0.45 -23.34
N PRO A 206 22.37 0.41 -22.00
CA PRO A 206 23.29 -0.33 -21.14
C PRO A 206 22.98 -1.83 -21.13
N TYR A 207 23.98 -2.66 -21.38
CA TYR A 207 23.89 -4.13 -21.34
C TYR A 207 24.92 -4.67 -20.35
N LEU A 208 24.47 -5.43 -19.36
CA LEU A 208 25.36 -6.11 -18.41
C LEU A 208 25.49 -7.58 -18.82
N LEU A 209 26.73 -8.02 -19.07
CA LEU A 209 27.03 -9.40 -19.42
C LEU A 209 27.25 -10.25 -18.16
N SER A 210 26.83 -11.52 -18.18
CA SER A 210 26.95 -12.44 -17.04
C SER A 210 28.38 -12.97 -16.80
N ASN A 211 29.35 -12.58 -17.65
CA ASN A 211 30.75 -13.00 -17.56
C ASN A 211 31.46 -12.44 -16.31
N LYS A 212 31.32 -13.13 -15.18
CA LYS A 212 31.96 -12.79 -13.91
C LYS A 212 33.49 -12.66 -14.03
N GLY A 213 34.06 -11.67 -13.34
CA GLY A 213 35.50 -11.42 -13.25
C GLY A 213 36.06 -10.47 -14.32
N ILE A 214 35.27 -10.12 -15.34
CA ILE A 214 35.67 -9.23 -16.43
C ILE A 214 35.03 -7.84 -16.23
N GLY A 215 35.69 -6.77 -16.68
CA GLY A 215 35.13 -5.42 -16.59
C GLY A 215 35.32 -4.78 -15.21
N HIS A 216 34.24 -4.28 -14.61
CA HIS A 216 34.29 -3.50 -13.38
C HIS A 216 33.24 -3.97 -12.37
N ASN A 217 33.41 -3.58 -11.11
CA ASN A 217 32.32 -3.59 -10.14
C ASN A 217 31.33 -2.48 -10.52
N VAL A 218 30.16 -2.87 -11.03
CA VAL A 218 29.21 -1.97 -11.67
C VAL A 218 28.36 -1.26 -10.64
N GLU A 219 28.22 0.05 -10.77
CA GLU A 219 27.42 0.90 -9.88
C GLU A 219 25.92 0.71 -10.10
N VAL A 220 25.22 0.29 -9.04
CA VAL A 220 23.80 -0.04 -9.03
C VAL A 220 23.03 0.80 -8.02
N ASP A 221 21.75 0.98 -8.28
CA ASP A 221 20.76 1.43 -7.29
C ASP A 221 19.90 0.24 -6.88
N VAL A 222 19.70 0.05 -5.58
CA VAL A 222 18.96 -1.09 -5.02
C VAL A 222 17.59 -0.63 -4.54
N PHE A 223 16.56 -1.37 -4.93
CA PHE A 223 15.16 -1.14 -4.57
C PHE A 223 14.51 -2.39 -4.02
N ARG A 224 13.60 -2.19 -3.06
CA ARG A 224 12.58 -3.18 -2.70
C ARG A 224 11.31 -2.91 -3.48
N VAL A 225 10.78 -3.94 -4.12
CA VAL A 225 9.62 -3.85 -5.01
C VAL A 225 8.59 -4.93 -4.66
N ASP A 226 7.32 -4.62 -4.90
CA ASP A 226 6.25 -5.62 -4.82
C ASP A 226 6.20 -6.50 -6.07
N ASP A 227 5.47 -7.61 -6.00
CA ASP A 227 5.40 -8.62 -7.06
C ASP A 227 4.86 -8.06 -8.39
N ASN A 228 3.96 -7.06 -8.36
CA ASN A 228 3.44 -6.47 -9.60
C ASN A 228 4.50 -5.61 -10.29
N VAL A 229 5.26 -4.83 -9.51
CA VAL A 229 6.39 -4.07 -10.03
C VAL A 229 7.45 -5.02 -10.56
N PHE A 230 7.76 -6.10 -9.84
CA PHE A 230 8.72 -7.10 -10.27
C PHE A 230 8.32 -7.76 -11.60
N THR A 231 7.05 -8.12 -11.76
CA THR A 231 6.50 -8.64 -13.02
C THR A 231 6.56 -7.60 -14.15
N SER A 232 6.28 -6.33 -13.85
CA SER A 232 6.37 -5.24 -14.84
C SER A 232 7.80 -5.02 -15.31
N LEU A 233 8.79 -5.18 -14.44
CA LEU A 233 10.21 -5.14 -14.80
C LEU A 233 10.59 -6.31 -15.70
N ASP A 234 10.12 -7.53 -15.37
CA ASP A 234 10.34 -8.71 -16.22
C ASP A 234 9.78 -8.49 -17.65
N GLN A 235 8.59 -7.88 -17.78
CA GLN A 235 8.01 -7.53 -19.07
C GLN A 235 8.82 -6.46 -19.82
N LEU A 236 9.25 -5.39 -19.12
CA LEU A 236 10.05 -4.31 -19.69
C LEU A 236 11.38 -4.83 -20.25
N GLU A 237 12.05 -5.69 -19.48
CA GLU A 237 13.37 -6.25 -19.83
C GLU A 237 13.24 -7.47 -20.76
N GLY A 238 12.02 -7.87 -21.14
CA GLY A 238 11.79 -9.02 -22.02
C GLY A 238 12.28 -10.34 -21.44
N HIS A 239 12.22 -10.50 -20.11
CA HIS A 239 12.66 -11.69 -19.41
C HIS A 239 11.78 -12.92 -19.74
N PRO A 240 12.35 -14.12 -19.97
CA PRO A 240 13.78 -14.48 -19.94
C PRO A 240 14.52 -14.45 -21.28
N ILE A 241 13.88 -13.94 -22.35
CA ILE A 241 14.39 -14.06 -23.73
C ILE A 241 15.43 -12.98 -24.04
N TRP A 242 15.15 -11.73 -23.71
CA TRP A 242 16.02 -10.60 -24.01
C TRP A 242 17.03 -10.32 -22.89
N TYR A 243 16.56 -10.18 -21.65
CA TYR A 243 17.39 -10.21 -20.46
C TYR A 243 17.05 -11.41 -19.57
N ARG A 244 18.03 -11.90 -18.83
CA ARG A 244 17.85 -12.93 -17.81
C ARG A 244 18.17 -12.36 -16.44
N ARG A 245 17.22 -12.37 -15.51
CA ARG A 245 17.50 -11.99 -14.12
C ARG A 245 18.20 -13.12 -13.37
N GLU A 246 19.23 -12.76 -12.62
CA GLU A 246 19.98 -13.65 -11.73
C GLU A 246 20.21 -12.95 -10.39
N GLU A 247 20.18 -13.70 -9.29
CA GLU A 247 20.54 -13.16 -7.97
C GLU A 247 22.04 -12.90 -7.91
N THR A 248 22.41 -11.67 -7.58
CA THR A 248 23.79 -11.21 -7.52
C THR A 248 24.04 -10.47 -6.20
N PRO A 249 25.15 -10.76 -5.50
CA PRO A 249 25.50 -10.02 -4.30
C PRO A 249 25.98 -8.60 -4.66
N ILE A 250 25.38 -7.62 -3.99
CA ILE A 250 25.67 -6.20 -4.13
C ILE A 250 26.31 -5.70 -2.84
N LYS A 251 27.48 -5.09 -2.97
CA LYS A 251 28.14 -4.37 -1.88
C LYS A 251 27.57 -2.96 -1.82
N MET A 252 26.78 -2.68 -0.79
CA MET A 252 26.15 -1.39 -0.54
C MET A 252 27.18 -0.37 -0.05
N ASP A 253 26.86 0.92 -0.20
CA ASP A 253 27.74 2.02 0.24
C ASP A 253 27.93 2.06 1.78
N ASP A 254 26.97 1.53 2.53
CA ASP A 254 27.04 1.39 4.00
C ASP A 254 27.92 0.21 4.46
N GLY A 255 28.49 -0.55 3.51
CA GLY A 255 29.33 -1.71 3.76
C GLY A 255 28.58 -3.04 3.90
N SER A 256 27.25 -3.03 3.93
CA SER A 256 26.44 -4.25 3.93
C SER A 256 26.48 -4.95 2.56
N VAL A 257 26.17 -6.24 2.54
CA VAL A 257 26.00 -7.02 1.30
C VAL A 257 24.57 -7.51 1.23
N VAL A 258 23.92 -7.23 0.11
CA VAL A 258 22.53 -7.67 -0.15
C VAL A 258 22.48 -8.47 -1.43
N ASN A 259 21.73 -9.57 -1.44
CA ASN A 259 21.43 -10.28 -2.67
C ASN A 259 20.27 -9.57 -3.38
N ALA A 260 20.47 -9.25 -4.65
CA ALA A 260 19.49 -8.55 -5.45
C ALA A 260 19.37 -9.18 -6.85
N TRP A 261 18.17 -9.13 -7.42
CA TRP A 261 17.93 -9.51 -8.79
C TRP A 261 18.55 -8.49 -9.75
N VAL A 262 19.41 -8.96 -10.64
CA VAL A 262 20.07 -8.16 -11.68
C VAL A 262 19.75 -8.76 -13.03
N TYR A 263 19.35 -7.93 -14.00
CA TYR A 263 19.06 -8.35 -15.37
C TYR A 263 20.35 -8.40 -16.20
N PHE A 264 20.72 -9.56 -16.74
CA PHE A 264 21.87 -9.74 -17.64
C PHE A 264 21.42 -9.96 -19.09
N ASN A 265 22.24 -9.57 -20.07
CA ASN A 265 21.95 -9.79 -21.49
C ASN A 265 23.19 -10.30 -22.23
N ASP A 266 23.22 -11.61 -22.49
CA ASP A 266 24.36 -12.28 -23.13
C ASP A 266 24.17 -12.50 -24.64
N THR A 267 23.39 -11.64 -25.31
CA THR A 267 23.17 -11.78 -26.76
C THR A 267 24.47 -11.62 -27.54
N GLU A 268 24.64 -12.39 -28.62
CA GLU A 268 25.90 -12.44 -29.41
C GLU A 268 26.32 -11.08 -29.97
N ARG A 269 25.36 -10.18 -30.20
CA ARG A 269 25.61 -8.81 -30.67
C ARG A 269 26.45 -7.98 -29.68
N VAL A 270 26.41 -8.31 -28.39
CA VAL A 270 27.15 -7.61 -27.32
C VAL A 270 28.48 -8.32 -27.01
N LYS A 271 28.69 -9.54 -27.52
CA LYS A 271 29.89 -10.37 -27.28
C LYS A 271 31.08 -10.03 -28.19
N THR A 272 30.93 -9.17 -29.18
CA THR A 272 32.00 -8.81 -30.14
C THR A 272 33.04 -7.85 -29.56
N GLY A 273 33.68 -8.26 -28.46
CA GLY A 273 35.10 -8.08 -28.06
C GLY A 273 35.83 -6.74 -28.11
N SER A 274 35.30 -5.67 -28.69
CA SER A 274 36.00 -4.39 -28.89
C SER A 274 35.35 -3.21 -28.15
N GLU A 275 34.25 -3.45 -27.45
CA GLU A 275 33.51 -2.40 -26.76
C GLU A 275 34.10 -2.10 -25.37
N LYS A 276 34.23 -0.81 -25.07
CA LYS A 276 34.75 -0.32 -23.79
C LYS A 276 33.81 -0.76 -22.66
N HIS A 277 34.37 -1.39 -21.63
CA HIS A 277 33.61 -1.68 -20.41
C HIS A 277 33.47 -0.41 -19.55
N HIS A 278 32.28 -0.23 -18.99
CA HIS A 278 31.95 0.91 -18.15
C HIS A 278 31.77 0.48 -16.69
N LYS A 279 32.05 1.39 -15.76
CA LYS A 279 31.75 1.18 -14.33
C LYS A 279 30.32 1.61 -13.97
N THR A 280 29.77 2.57 -14.71
CA THR A 280 28.48 3.18 -14.42
C THR A 280 27.81 3.64 -15.72
N TYR A 281 26.48 3.64 -15.74
CA TYR A 281 25.71 4.24 -16.82
C TYR A 281 25.48 5.73 -16.52
N PRO A 282 25.97 6.65 -17.36
CA PRO A 282 25.86 8.07 -17.08
C PRO A 282 24.41 8.57 -17.23
N VAL A 283 24.00 9.44 -16.32
CA VAL A 283 22.75 10.18 -16.46
C VAL A 283 22.86 11.09 -17.68
N LYS A 284 21.98 10.94 -18.68
CA LYS A 284 21.91 11.88 -19.80
C LYS A 284 21.53 13.25 -19.23
N ALA A 285 22.47 14.20 -19.23
CA ALA A 285 22.20 15.59 -18.87
C ALA A 285 21.06 16.12 -19.76
N LYS A 286 19.99 16.65 -19.17
CA LYS A 286 18.94 17.32 -19.94
C LYS A 286 19.58 18.53 -20.63
N LYS A 287 19.73 18.49 -21.95
CA LYS A 287 20.05 19.70 -22.72
C LYS A 287 18.90 20.68 -22.50
N GLN A 288 19.18 21.81 -21.83
CA GLN A 288 18.28 22.95 -21.87
C GLN A 288 18.20 23.40 -23.33
N VAL A 289 17.12 23.05 -24.01
CA VAL A 289 16.79 23.63 -25.31
C VAL A 289 16.33 25.04 -25.02
N TYR A 290 17.26 26.00 -25.14
CA TYR A 290 16.91 27.41 -25.22
C TYR A 290 16.15 27.61 -26.53
N ILE A 291 14.82 27.62 -26.46
CA ILE A 291 13.99 28.13 -27.55
C ILE A 291 14.24 29.64 -27.58
N SER A 292 15.05 30.09 -28.54
CA SER A 292 15.24 31.51 -28.82
C SER A 292 13.95 32.07 -29.41
N GLY A 293 13.06 32.56 -28.54
CA GLY A 293 11.78 33.14 -28.95
C GLY A 293 11.09 33.84 -27.77
N GLN A 294 11.40 35.12 -27.63
CA GLN A 294 10.69 36.16 -26.88
C GLN A 294 9.79 35.72 -25.71
N SER A 295 10.30 35.86 -24.48
CA SER A 295 9.45 36.21 -23.34
C SER A 295 10.26 37.03 -22.33
N LYS A 296 9.63 38.12 -21.87
CA LYS A 296 10.20 39.15 -20.98
C LYS A 296 10.72 38.54 -19.66
N PRO A 297 11.74 39.13 -19.03
CA PRO A 297 12.30 38.60 -17.80
C PRO A 297 11.29 38.73 -16.65
N PHE A 298 10.84 37.60 -16.11
CA PHE A 298 10.16 37.57 -14.83
C PHE A 298 11.23 37.47 -13.74
N ALA A 299 11.31 38.48 -12.89
CA ALA A 299 12.26 38.56 -11.79
C ALA A 299 12.12 37.34 -10.87
N PHE A 300 13.24 36.63 -10.66
CA PHE A 300 13.33 35.47 -9.78
C PHE A 300 13.32 35.97 -8.33
N ARG A 301 12.16 35.87 -7.66
CA ARG A 301 12.07 36.11 -6.21
C ARG A 301 12.45 34.81 -5.52
N SER A 302 13.65 34.76 -4.96
CA SER A 302 14.13 33.69 -4.09
C SER A 302 13.12 33.47 -2.96
N HIS A 303 12.37 32.38 -3.02
CA HIS A 303 11.58 31.91 -1.89
C HIS A 303 12.37 30.77 -1.25
N GLU A 304 12.86 31.03 -0.05
CA GLU A 304 13.22 29.98 0.90
C GLU A 304 12.04 29.01 1.06
N PRO A 305 12.28 27.69 1.17
CA PRO A 305 11.21 26.74 1.39
C PRO A 305 10.57 27.01 2.76
N GLN A 306 9.36 27.53 2.75
CA GLN A 306 8.57 27.72 3.96
C GLN A 306 8.05 26.36 4.45
N PRO A 307 8.10 26.08 5.76
CA PRO A 307 7.56 24.86 6.33
C PRO A 307 6.04 24.80 6.08
N ILE A 308 5.56 23.66 5.57
CA ILE A 308 4.13 23.39 5.42
C ILE A 308 3.55 23.30 6.84
N LYS A 309 2.85 24.35 7.28
CA LYS A 309 2.03 24.30 8.50
C LYS A 309 0.95 23.24 8.32
N THR A 310 1.14 22.13 9.00
CA THR A 310 0.18 21.04 9.13
C THR A 310 -0.97 21.50 10.00
N LEU A 311 -2.19 21.48 9.45
CA LEU A 311 -3.46 21.82 10.10
C LEU A 311 -3.90 20.69 11.07
N TRP A 312 -2.99 20.27 11.94
CA TRP A 312 -3.16 19.18 12.90
C TRP A 312 -3.34 19.70 14.34
N ASP A 313 -3.12 21.00 14.56
CA ASP A 313 -2.99 21.56 15.91
C ASP A 313 -4.29 22.14 16.48
N ASP A 314 -5.42 22.03 15.78
CA ASP A 314 -6.69 22.58 16.25
C ASP A 314 -7.76 21.48 16.29
N TYR A 315 -7.97 20.88 17.47
CA TYR A 315 -9.26 20.58 18.12
C TYR A 315 -9.17 19.36 19.06
N GLU A 316 -9.35 19.62 20.36
CA GLU A 316 -9.80 18.62 21.35
C GLU A 316 -11.28 18.26 21.10
N PHE A 317 -11.63 16.99 21.34
CA PHE A 317 -13.04 16.61 21.51
C PHE A 317 -13.17 15.72 22.74
N GLU A 318 -14.05 16.13 23.66
CA GLU A 318 -14.51 15.32 24.79
C GLU A 318 -15.34 14.14 24.26
N VAL A 319 -14.98 12.92 24.66
CA VAL A 319 -15.74 11.70 24.33
C VAL A 319 -16.43 11.21 25.59
N ASP A 320 -17.74 11.40 25.64
CA ASP A 320 -18.61 10.84 26.68
C ASP A 320 -18.78 9.33 26.43
N SER A 321 -18.33 8.49 27.36
CA SER A 321 -18.47 7.03 27.32
C SER A 321 -19.75 6.60 28.03
N PRO A 322 -20.71 5.93 27.36
CA PRO A 322 -21.77 5.22 28.07
C PRO A 322 -21.31 3.82 28.47
N GLU A 323 -21.52 3.48 29.75
CA GLU A 323 -21.37 2.13 30.30
C GLU A 323 -22.34 1.16 29.59
N LEU A 324 -21.83 0.01 29.13
CA LEU A 324 -22.58 -1.02 28.40
C LEU A 324 -22.57 -2.33 29.18
N GLU A 325 -23.74 -2.93 29.34
CA GLU A 325 -23.91 -4.26 29.96
C GLU A 325 -23.33 -5.38 29.08
N PRO A 326 -22.80 -6.45 29.69
CA PRO A 326 -22.22 -7.59 28.98
C PRO A 326 -23.27 -8.36 28.17
N ASN A 327 -22.97 -8.64 26.91
CA ASN A 327 -23.77 -9.50 26.03
C ASN A 327 -22.98 -10.79 25.76
N ASP A 328 -23.51 -11.93 26.23
CA ASP A 328 -22.86 -13.26 26.18
C ASP A 328 -23.22 -14.06 24.90
N SER A 329 -23.76 -13.41 23.86
CA SER A 329 -24.05 -14.08 22.58
C SER A 329 -22.76 -14.54 21.88
N PRO A 330 -22.67 -15.73 21.28
CA PRO A 330 -21.52 -16.12 20.47
C PRO A 330 -21.46 -15.35 19.15
N PHE A 331 -20.26 -15.03 18.67
CA PHE A 331 -20.04 -14.22 17.47
C PHE A 331 -19.23 -14.99 16.42
N CYS A 332 -19.50 -14.68 15.15
CA CYS A 332 -18.89 -15.34 14.00
C CYS A 332 -17.38 -15.07 13.90
N VAL A 333 -16.57 -16.11 13.72
CA VAL A 333 -15.12 -16.00 13.51
C VAL A 333 -14.71 -15.26 12.23
N ASP A 334 -15.58 -15.24 11.22
CA ASP A 334 -15.31 -14.59 9.94
C ASP A 334 -15.83 -13.15 9.86
N CYS A 335 -16.98 -12.89 10.49
CA CYS A 335 -17.80 -11.69 10.29
C CYS A 335 -18.01 -10.88 11.58
N TYR A 336 -17.77 -11.47 12.76
CA TYR A 336 -18.01 -10.92 14.10
C TYR A 336 -19.43 -10.36 14.34
N ASN A 337 -20.42 -10.70 13.48
CA ASN A 337 -21.82 -10.51 13.81
C ASN A 337 -22.29 -11.63 14.75
N ASP A 338 -23.39 -11.34 15.46
CA ASP A 338 -24.10 -12.32 16.28
C ASP A 338 -24.45 -13.56 15.48
N LEU A 339 -24.29 -14.71 16.14
CA LEU A 339 -24.69 -16.00 15.60
C LEU A 339 -26.06 -16.40 16.15
N VAL A 340 -26.92 -16.89 15.28
CA VAL A 340 -28.22 -17.47 15.67
C VAL A 340 -28.06 -18.98 15.71
N LYS A 341 -28.38 -19.59 16.85
CA LYS A 341 -28.34 -21.05 17.02
C LYS A 341 -29.68 -21.66 16.64
N GLU A 342 -29.69 -22.74 15.86
CA GLU A 342 -30.91 -23.51 15.65
C GLU A 342 -31.37 -24.17 16.97
N GLU A 343 -32.67 -24.09 17.29
CA GLU A 343 -33.26 -24.57 18.55
C GLU A 343 -33.41 -26.11 18.61
N PHE A 344 -32.33 -26.85 18.35
CA PHE A 344 -32.26 -28.30 18.57
C PHE A 344 -30.93 -28.71 19.22
N PRO A 345 -30.91 -29.81 20.02
CA PRO A 345 -29.67 -30.27 20.66
C PRO A 345 -28.62 -30.62 19.61
N GLY A 346 -27.50 -29.87 19.58
CA GLY A 346 -26.44 -30.00 18.57
C GLY A 346 -26.61 -29.14 17.32
N GLY A 347 -27.52 -28.16 17.33
CA GLY A 347 -27.74 -27.23 16.22
C GLY A 347 -26.51 -26.38 15.88
N THR A 348 -26.31 -26.15 14.58
CA THR A 348 -25.29 -25.24 14.05
C THR A 348 -25.69 -23.78 14.25
N TYR A 349 -24.70 -22.90 14.25
CA TYR A 349 -24.82 -21.46 14.32
C TYR A 349 -24.76 -20.85 12.93
N THR A 350 -25.65 -19.91 12.62
CA THR A 350 -25.64 -19.21 11.33
C THR A 350 -25.32 -17.72 11.53
N CYS A 351 -24.29 -17.20 10.83
CA CYS A 351 -23.97 -15.75 10.85
C CYS A 351 -25.00 -15.00 9.99
N ILE A 352 -25.77 -14.13 10.63
CA ILE A 352 -26.75 -13.25 9.97
C ILE A 352 -26.12 -12.28 8.96
N GLY A 353 -24.83 -11.97 9.09
CA GLY A 353 -24.13 -11.02 8.21
C GLY A 353 -23.40 -11.63 7.00
N CYS A 354 -22.94 -12.88 7.09
CA CYS A 354 -22.19 -13.55 6.00
C CYS A 354 -22.84 -14.84 5.51
N GLY A 355 -23.85 -15.36 6.21
CA GLY A 355 -24.53 -16.62 5.88
C GLY A 355 -23.70 -17.88 6.16
N GLY A 356 -22.56 -17.77 6.85
CA GLY A 356 -21.73 -18.92 7.22
C GLY A 356 -22.35 -19.74 8.34
N GLU A 357 -22.15 -21.05 8.29
CA GLU A 357 -22.59 -22.02 9.30
C GLU A 357 -21.39 -22.49 10.13
N PHE A 358 -21.55 -22.56 11.45
CA PHE A 358 -20.49 -22.84 12.42
C PHE A 358 -20.95 -23.83 13.50
N THR A 359 -20.08 -24.71 13.97
CA THR A 359 -20.34 -25.60 15.11
C THR A 359 -20.01 -24.94 16.45
N ASP A 360 -20.44 -25.51 17.58
CA ASP A 360 -20.16 -24.98 18.94
C ASP A 360 -18.65 -24.77 19.24
N GLU A 361 -17.76 -25.47 18.54
CA GLU A 361 -16.29 -25.37 18.67
C GLU A 361 -15.68 -24.25 17.82
N GLU A 362 -16.41 -23.77 16.79
CA GLU A 362 -15.92 -22.82 15.79
C GLU A 362 -16.38 -21.37 16.05
N VAL A 363 -17.10 -21.14 17.14
CA VAL A 363 -17.67 -19.84 17.51
C VAL A 363 -16.87 -19.19 18.64
N LEU A 364 -16.70 -17.87 18.58
CA LEU A 364 -16.04 -17.12 19.66
C LEU A 364 -17.08 -16.75 20.72
N LYS A 365 -16.84 -17.18 21.97
CA LYS A 365 -17.61 -16.79 23.16
C LYS A 365 -16.74 -15.85 23.98
N PHE A 366 -17.22 -14.65 24.29
CA PHE A 366 -16.56 -13.82 25.30
C PHE A 366 -16.94 -14.39 26.67
N ASN A 367 -15.96 -15.00 27.35
CA ASN A 367 -16.06 -15.20 28.79
C ASN A 367 -15.52 -13.91 29.42
N PHE A 368 -16.41 -13.11 30.02
CA PHE A 368 -16.01 -11.93 30.81
C PHE A 368 -15.17 -12.32 32.03
#